data_AF-A0A376DDL7-F1
#
_entry.id   AF-A0A376DDL7-F1
#
_cell.length_a   1.000
_cell.length_b   1.000
_cell.length_c   1.000
_cell.angle_alpha   90.00
_cell.angle_beta   90.00
_cell.angle_gamma   90.00
#
_symmetry.space_group_name_H-M   'P 1'
#
loop_
_entity.id
_entity.type
_entity.pdbx_description
1 polymer ?
#
loop_
_entity_poly.entity_id
_entity_poly.type
_entity_poly.pdbx_seq_one_letter_code
_entity_poly.pdbx_strand_id
1 'polypeptide(L)'
;MKKMTIAPLILLLGTSSAFAASQIDSQRAMTQQRLGAIRVQIPNGTPEQAVATLAQKVQQQGGEYFHITGLGTTGMGNSVTATAEVYK
;
A
#
# COMPACT_ATOMS: atom_id res chain seq x y z
N MET A 1 52.25 -2.30 -25.00
CA MET A 1 51.07 -3.15 -24.75
C MET A 1 50.11 -2.38 -23.84
N LYS A 2 48.91 -2.00 -24.31
CA LYS A 2 47.87 -1.40 -23.45
C LYS A 2 46.60 -2.23 -23.61
N LYS A 3 46.27 -2.99 -22.56
CA LYS A 3 45.09 -3.86 -22.51
C LYS A 3 43.93 -2.99 -22.00
N MET A 4 43.02 -2.62 -22.89
CA MET A 4 41.80 -1.89 -22.51
C MET A 4 40.76 -2.92 -22.09
N THR A 5 40.61 -3.10 -20.78
CA THR A 5 39.57 -3.95 -20.20
C THR A 5 38.27 -3.17 -20.13
N ILE A 6 37.29 -3.54 -20.96
CA ILE A 6 35.94 -2.95 -20.96
C ILE A 6 35.10 -3.75 -19.98
N ALA A 7 34.63 -3.10 -18.90
CA ALA A 7 33.73 -3.71 -17.92
C ALA A 7 32.27 -3.65 -18.43
N PRO A 8 31.48 -4.73 -18.32
CA PRO A 8 30.08 -4.72 -18.73
C PRO A 8 29.23 -4.02 -17.66
N LEU A 9 28.57 -2.93 -18.06
CA LEU A 9 27.59 -2.22 -17.25
C LEU A 9 26.24 -2.92 -17.40
N ILE A 10 25.84 -3.71 -16.39
CA ILE A 10 24.52 -4.34 -16.35
C ILE A 10 23.52 -3.32 -15.81
N LEU A 11 22.70 -2.73 -16.68
CA LEU A 11 21.51 -1.97 -16.26
C LEU A 11 20.36 -2.94 -15.98
N LEU A 12 20.08 -3.18 -14.70
CA LEU A 12 18.83 -3.80 -14.25
C LEU A 12 17.73 -2.73 -14.27
N LEU A 13 16.95 -2.69 -15.35
CA LEU A 13 15.70 -1.93 -15.42
C LEU A 13 14.64 -2.65 -14.59
N GLY A 14 14.44 -2.21 -13.35
CA GLY A 14 13.33 -2.67 -12.52
C GLY A 14 12.02 -2.16 -13.10
N THR A 15 11.18 -3.05 -13.60
CA THR A 15 9.81 -2.73 -13.99
C THR A 15 8.97 -2.51 -12.73
N SER A 16 8.72 -1.26 -12.37
CA SER A 16 7.73 -0.92 -11.34
C SER A 16 6.34 -1.13 -11.94
N SER A 17 5.78 -2.31 -11.69
CA SER A 17 4.38 -2.64 -11.99
C SER A 17 3.49 -1.71 -11.16
N ALA A 18 2.86 -0.73 -11.80
CA ALA A 18 1.87 0.12 -11.15
C ALA A 18 0.56 -0.66 -10.98
N PHE A 19 0.54 -1.62 -10.05
CA PHE A 19 -0.69 -2.30 -9.67
C PHE A 19 -1.51 -1.39 -8.76
N ALA A 20 -2.78 -1.20 -9.10
CA ALA A 20 -3.73 -0.60 -8.18
C ALA A 20 -3.82 -1.51 -6.95
N ALA A 21 -3.60 -0.94 -5.76
CA ALA A 21 -3.66 -1.67 -4.51
C ALA A 21 -4.97 -2.48 -4.43
N SER A 22 -4.86 -3.80 -4.22
CA SER A 22 -6.01 -4.70 -4.20
C SER A 22 -6.33 -5.15 -2.78
N GLN A 23 -7.62 -5.23 -2.46
CA GLN A 23 -8.04 -5.72 -1.16
C GLN A 23 -7.86 -7.25 -1.09
N ILE A 24 -7.13 -7.72 -0.09
CA ILE A 24 -6.91 -9.15 0.16
C ILE A 24 -7.50 -9.57 1.50
N ASP A 25 -7.81 -10.86 1.61
CA ASP A 25 -8.21 -11.48 2.87
C ASP A 25 -6.97 -11.84 3.72
N SER A 26 -7.19 -12.04 5.02
CA SER A 26 -6.23 -12.51 6.02
C SER A 26 -5.42 -13.73 5.54
N GLN A 27 -6.06 -14.70 4.89
CA GLN A 27 -5.37 -15.90 4.40
C GLN A 27 -4.34 -15.61 3.30
N ARG A 28 -4.65 -14.65 2.41
CA ARG A 28 -3.73 -14.17 1.38
C ARG A 28 -2.66 -13.26 1.98
N ALA A 29 -3.01 -12.48 3.00
CA ALA A 29 -2.08 -11.61 3.71
C ALA A 29 -0.95 -12.40 4.39
N MET A 30 -1.22 -13.61 4.89
CA MET A 30 -0.21 -14.49 5.49
C MET A 30 0.92 -14.89 4.52
N THR A 31 0.64 -14.91 3.22
CA THR A 31 1.63 -15.26 2.19
C THR A 31 2.32 -14.04 1.60
N GLN A 32 1.90 -12.82 1.96
CA GLN A 32 2.48 -11.57 1.45
C GLN A 32 3.46 -10.95 2.44
N GLN A 33 4.34 -10.09 1.92
CA GLN A 33 5.26 -9.36 2.76
C GLN A 33 4.54 -8.16 3.39
N ARG A 34 4.27 -8.21 4.69
CA ARG A 34 3.69 -7.09 5.43
C ARG A 34 4.65 -5.89 5.44
N LEU A 35 4.21 -4.79 4.84
CA LEU A 35 4.93 -3.51 4.81
C LEU A 35 4.60 -2.66 6.03
N GLY A 36 3.38 -2.76 6.56
CA GLY A 36 2.97 -2.01 7.74
C GLY A 36 1.46 -1.91 7.89
N ALA A 37 1.00 -0.90 8.62
CA ALA A 37 -0.42 -0.56 8.73
C ALA A 37 -0.62 0.94 8.51
N ILE A 38 -1.67 1.28 7.76
CA ILE A 38 -2.09 2.65 7.51
C ILE A 38 -3.41 2.88 8.23
N ARG A 39 -3.48 4.02 8.90
CA ARG A 39 -4.72 4.58 9.44
C ARG A 39 -5.04 5.88 8.72
N VAL A 40 -6.28 6.02 8.29
CA VAL A 40 -6.84 7.26 7.76
C VAL A 40 -8.04 7.67 8.60
N GLN A 41 -8.18 8.97 8.80
CA GLN A 41 -9.32 9.55 9.50
C GLN A 41 -9.80 10.73 8.67
N ILE A 42 -11.09 10.70 8.31
CA ILE A 42 -11.73 11.74 7.52
C ILE A 42 -12.82 12.38 8.38
N PRO A 43 -12.64 13.65 8.80
CA PRO A 43 -13.69 14.39 9.49
C PRO A 43 -14.84 14.70 8.52
N ASN A 44 -16.07 14.49 8.97
CA ASN A 44 -17.33 14.58 8.23
C ASN A 44 -17.32 13.83 6.88
N GLY A 45 -16.53 12.76 6.78
CA GLY A 45 -16.42 11.94 5.57
C GLY A 45 -17.32 10.72 5.60
N THR A 46 -17.33 9.96 4.51
CA THR A 46 -17.99 8.65 4.44
C THR A 46 -16.98 7.50 4.56
N PRO A 47 -17.44 6.30 4.94
CA PRO A 47 -16.61 5.09 4.91
C PRO A 47 -15.98 4.81 3.56
N GLU A 48 -16.70 5.06 2.45
CA GLU A 48 -16.16 4.86 1.11
C GLU A 48 -15.00 5.82 0.83
N GLN A 49 -15.10 7.09 1.25
CA GLN A 49 -14.00 8.04 1.14
C GLN A 49 -12.79 7.61 1.97
N ALA A 50 -13.01 7.06 3.16
CA ALA A 50 -11.93 6.55 4.00
C ALA A 50 -11.22 5.38 3.32
N VAL A 51 -11.95 4.42 2.76
CA VAL A 51 -11.37 3.28 2.02
C VAL A 51 -10.64 3.74 0.76
N ALA A 52 -11.22 4.66 -0.02
CA ALA A 52 -10.58 5.19 -1.21
C ALA A 52 -9.25 5.91 -0.89
N THR A 53 -9.26 6.75 0.15
CA THR A 53 -8.06 7.45 0.64
C THR A 53 -7.00 6.47 1.15
N LEU A 54 -7.45 5.41 1.84
CA LEU A 54 -6.57 4.36 2.31
C LEU A 54 -5.89 3.64 1.14
N ALA A 55 -6.66 3.22 0.13
CA ALA A 55 -6.12 2.54 -1.06
C ALA A 55 -5.10 3.41 -1.81
N GLN A 56 -5.39 4.71 -1.95
CA GLN A 56 -4.43 5.66 -2.55
C GLN A 56 -3.13 5.74 -1.73
N LYS A 57 -3.23 5.77 -0.40
CA LYS A 57 -2.06 5.83 0.49
C LYS A 57 -1.25 4.54 0.48
N VAL A 58 -1.90 3.39 0.32
CA VAL A 58 -1.24 2.10 0.11
C VAL A 58 -0.36 2.14 -1.13
N GLN A 59 -0.90 2.62 -2.26
CA GLN A 59 -0.14 2.76 -3.51
C GLN A 59 1.05 3.71 -3.36
N GLN A 60 0.86 4.83 -2.64
CA GLN A 60 1.95 5.79 -2.36
C GLN A 60 3.09 5.18 -1.53
N GLN A 61 2.78 4.21 -0.66
CA GLN A 61 3.80 3.49 0.12
C GLN A 61 4.44 2.33 -0.64
N GLY A 62 4.06 2.10 -1.90
CA GLY A 62 4.52 0.96 -2.69
C GLY A 62 3.91 -0.37 -2.26
N GLY A 63 2.75 -0.34 -1.59
CA GLY A 63 1.97 -1.53 -1.31
C GLY A 63 1.11 -1.93 -2.51
N GLU A 64 1.13 -3.22 -2.82
CA GLU A 64 0.32 -3.81 -3.90
C GLU A 64 -1.00 -4.37 -3.35
N TYR A 65 -1.03 -4.69 -2.06
CA TYR A 65 -2.20 -5.26 -1.40
C TYR A 65 -2.49 -4.58 -0.07
N PHE A 66 -3.77 -4.58 0.31
CA PHE A 66 -4.18 -4.14 1.64
C PHE A 66 -5.27 -5.03 2.23
N HIS A 67 -5.29 -5.13 3.56
CA HIS A 67 -6.32 -5.84 4.30
C HIS A 67 -6.93 -4.89 5.32
N ILE A 68 -8.22 -4.59 5.19
CA ILE A 68 -8.93 -3.70 6.11
C ILE A 68 -9.11 -4.44 7.44
N THR A 69 -8.49 -3.93 8.50
CA THR A 69 -8.59 -4.49 9.86
C THR A 69 -9.58 -3.74 10.74
N GLY A 70 -9.96 -2.53 10.35
CA GLY A 70 -10.97 -1.77 11.08
C GLY A 70 -11.56 -0.64 10.26
N LEU A 71 -12.88 -0.52 10.31
CA LEU A 71 -13.62 0.59 9.71
C LEU A 71 -14.72 1.00 10.68
N GLY A 72 -14.80 2.28 11.00
CA GLY A 72 -15.78 2.77 11.95
C GLY A 72 -15.77 4.28 12.12
N THR A 73 -16.77 4.80 12.79
CA THR A 73 -16.86 6.22 13.13
C THR A 73 -16.20 6.52 14.47
N THR A 74 -15.60 7.70 14.59
CA THR A 74 -14.86 8.15 15.78
C THR A 74 -15.29 9.57 16.11
N GLY A 75 -15.31 9.94 17.39
CA GLY A 75 -15.69 11.29 17.84
C GLY A 75 -17.16 11.62 17.53
N MET A 76 -18.07 11.20 18.42
CA MET A 76 -19.53 11.45 18.35
C MET A 76 -20.24 11.07 17.04
N GLY A 77 -19.58 10.37 16.12
CA GLY A 77 -20.14 10.01 14.80
C GLY A 77 -19.74 10.96 13.66
N ASN A 78 -18.99 12.02 13.94
CA ASN A 78 -18.63 13.03 12.95
C ASN A 78 -17.37 12.72 12.16
N SER A 79 -16.56 11.73 12.53
CA SER A 79 -15.39 11.34 11.74
C SER A 79 -15.45 9.87 11.37
N VAL A 80 -15.00 9.51 10.17
CA VAL A 80 -14.83 8.11 9.78
C VAL A 80 -13.35 7.76 9.80
N THR A 81 -13.02 6.66 10.43
CA THR A 81 -11.68 6.09 10.50
C THR A 81 -11.66 4.76 9.77
N ALA A 82 -10.66 4.56 8.92
CA ALA A 82 -10.33 3.26 8.34
C ALA A 82 -8.87 2.91 8.67
N THR A 83 -8.64 1.67 9.07
CA THR A 83 -7.33 1.10 9.34
C THR A 83 -7.18 -0.15 8.48
N ALA A 84 -6.04 -0.25 7.80
CA ALA A 84 -5.70 -1.41 7.01
C ALA A 84 -4.23 -1.74 7.16
N GLU A 85 -3.93 -3.02 7.04
CA GLU A 85 -2.58 -3.50 6.87
C GLU A 85 -2.20 -3.47 5.39
N VAL A 86 -0.93 -3.18 5.14
CA VAL A 86 -0.36 -3.01 3.81
C VAL A 86 0.64 -4.11 3.55
N TYR A 87 0.58 -4.67 2.35
CA TYR A 87 1.46 -5.74 1.91
C TYR A 87 2.02 -5.44 0.53
N LYS A 88 3.19 -6.01 0.30
CA LYS A 88 3.83 -6.09 -1.01
C LYS A 88 3.47 -7.40 -1.67
#